data_AF-A0A0F9X3D5-F1
#
_entry.id   AF-A0A0F9X3D5-F1
#
_cell.length_a   1.000
_cell.length_b   1.000
_cell.length_c   1.000
_cell.angle_alpha   90.00
_cell.angle_beta   90.00
_cell.angle_gamma   90.00
#
_symmetry.space_group_name_H-M   'P 1'
#
loop_
_entity.id
_entity.type
_entity.pdbx_description
1 polymer ?
#
loop_
_entity_poly.entity_id
_entity_poly.type
_entity_poly.pdbx_seq_one_letter_code
_entity_poly.pdbx_strand_id
1 'polypeptide(L)'
;MGWAYCGEDDLGRPIGYCAEACCDFENCYAVIDRGLSYACGGMHGDVGAEGEPACRRYFCEHHHRRDHHDCPTAGERVSYSKTIETEAGTAILKGYVQDGTFTVVHISTVGVENEEPDA
;
A
#
# COMPACT_ATOMS: atom_id res chain seq x y z
N MET A 1 21.08 14.51 1.39
CA MET A 1 19.70 14.10 1.73
C MET A 1 19.18 13.31 0.54
N GLY A 2 19.21 11.98 0.61
CA GLY A 2 18.91 11.12 -0.54
C GLY A 2 17.63 10.34 -0.32
N TRP A 3 16.71 10.41 -1.27
CA TRP A 3 15.49 9.59 -1.33
C TRP A 3 15.78 8.17 -1.87
N ALA A 4 17.00 7.69 -1.64
CA ALA A 4 17.50 6.41 -2.16
C ALA A 4 16.76 5.22 -1.52
N TYR A 5 16.57 5.29 -0.20
CA TYR A 5 15.78 4.35 0.59
C TYR A 5 14.92 5.14 1.57
N CYS A 6 13.61 5.01 1.45
CA CYS A 6 12.62 5.84 2.14
C CYS A 6 11.74 5.02 3.11
N GLY A 7 12.10 3.77 3.37
CA GLY A 7 11.31 2.84 4.18
C GLY A 7 10.63 1.78 3.32
N GLU A 8 9.48 1.31 3.78
CA GLU A 8 8.70 0.25 3.14
C GLU A 8 7.25 0.69 2.95
N ASP A 9 6.57 0.14 1.95
CA ASP A 9 5.13 0.34 1.76
C ASP A 9 4.30 -0.57 2.68
N ASP A 10 2.96 -0.43 2.64
CA ASP A 10 2.04 -1.26 3.44
C ASP A 10 2.15 -2.78 3.14
N LEU A 11 2.85 -3.18 2.07
CA LEU A 11 3.13 -4.57 1.72
C LEU A 11 4.56 -5.00 2.11
N GLY A 12 5.31 -4.15 2.83
CA GLY A 12 6.69 -4.42 3.23
C GLY A 12 7.69 -4.32 2.07
N ARG A 13 7.33 -3.68 0.94
CA ARG A 13 8.23 -3.53 -0.21
C ARG A 13 9.09 -2.27 0.00
N PRO A 14 10.41 -2.34 -0.22
CA PRO A 14 11.28 -1.18 -0.04
C PRO A 14 10.91 -0.06 -1.02
N ILE A 15 10.89 1.19 -0.54
CA ILE A 15 10.57 2.40 -1.30
C ILE A 15 11.83 3.22 -1.52
N GLY A 16 11.96 3.83 -2.69
CA GLY A 16 13.00 4.81 -2.97
C GLY A 16 13.63 4.64 -4.35
N TYR A 17 14.41 5.63 -4.76
CA TYR A 17 15.05 5.67 -6.09
C TYR A 17 16.18 4.63 -6.27
N CYS A 18 16.56 3.90 -5.22
CA CYS A 18 17.50 2.78 -5.30
C CYS A 18 16.83 1.41 -5.07
N ALA A 19 15.52 1.38 -4.85
CA ALA A 19 14.76 0.15 -4.72
C ALA A 19 14.31 -0.33 -6.11
N GLU A 20 15.16 -1.12 -6.78
CA GLU A 20 14.86 -1.72 -8.08
C GLU A 20 13.63 -2.63 -8.00
N ALA A 21 12.75 -2.50 -8.99
CA ALA A 21 11.53 -3.28 -9.12
C ALA A 21 11.15 -3.48 -10.59
N CYS A 22 10.11 -4.28 -10.82
CA CYS A 22 9.43 -4.37 -12.11
C CYS A 22 8.10 -3.60 -12.04
N CYS A 23 7.64 -3.11 -13.18
CA CYS A 23 6.30 -2.57 -13.34
C CYS A 23 5.24 -3.56 -12.83
N ASP A 24 4.28 -3.11 -12.02
CA ASP A 24 3.19 -3.92 -11.46
C ASP A 24 2.05 -4.16 -12.48
N PHE A 25 2.21 -3.78 -13.75
CA PHE A 25 1.23 -4.06 -14.80
C PHE A 25 1.40 -5.50 -15.29
N GLU A 26 0.30 -6.20 -15.54
CA GLU A 26 0.33 -7.59 -15.96
C GLU A 26 1.18 -7.79 -17.22
N ASN A 27 2.09 -8.76 -17.17
CA ASN A 27 3.00 -9.10 -18.26
C ASN A 27 3.94 -7.95 -18.69
N CYS A 28 4.16 -6.94 -17.83
CA CYS A 28 5.20 -5.92 -18.05
C CYS A 28 6.47 -6.25 -17.25
N TYR A 29 7.61 -6.28 -17.93
CA TYR A 29 8.93 -6.55 -17.32
C TYR A 29 9.84 -5.32 -17.35
N ALA A 30 9.27 -4.13 -17.51
CA ALA A 30 10.03 -2.89 -17.46
C ALA A 30 10.64 -2.71 -16.07
N VAL A 31 11.96 -2.56 -16.01
CA VAL A 31 12.69 -2.28 -14.78
C VAL A 31 12.46 -0.82 -14.40
N ILE A 32 12.10 -0.60 -13.15
CA ILE A 32 11.81 0.70 -12.55
C ILE A 32 12.48 0.77 -11.17
N ASP A 33 12.42 1.94 -10.55
CA ASP A 33 12.58 2.07 -9.09
C ASP A 33 11.22 2.25 -8.42
N ARG A 34 11.14 2.04 -7.11
CA ARG A 34 9.95 2.35 -6.30
C ARG A 34 9.97 3.78 -5.77
N GLY A 35 10.40 4.72 -6.60
CA GLY A 35 10.31 6.15 -6.36
C GLY A 35 8.96 6.73 -6.80
N LEU A 36 8.75 8.00 -6.45
CA LEU A 36 7.48 8.71 -6.69
C LEU A 36 7.12 8.83 -8.17
N SER A 37 8.11 8.82 -9.07
CA SER A 37 7.90 8.89 -10.52
C SER A 37 7.13 7.70 -11.08
N TYR A 38 7.14 6.56 -10.37
CA TYR A 38 6.46 5.35 -10.79
C TYR A 38 5.28 4.98 -9.88
N ALA A 39 5.11 5.65 -8.74
CA ALA A 39 4.01 5.38 -7.81
C ALA A 39 2.66 5.89 -8.35
N CYS A 40 1.63 5.06 -8.32
CA CYS A 40 0.25 5.51 -8.46
C CYS A 40 -0.23 6.10 -7.11
N GLY A 41 -0.70 7.35 -7.10
CA GLY A 41 -1.13 8.04 -5.87
C GLY A 41 -0.13 9.06 -5.31
N GLY A 42 0.81 9.56 -6.12
CA GLY A 42 1.71 10.64 -5.70
C GLY A 42 2.56 10.29 -4.48
N MET A 43 2.78 11.28 -3.60
CA MET A 43 3.77 11.19 -2.51
C MET A 43 3.44 10.17 -1.40
N HIS A 44 2.17 9.84 -1.22
CA HIS A 44 1.73 8.95 -0.14
C HIS A 44 1.05 7.67 -0.65
N GLY A 45 0.82 7.53 -1.96
CA GLY A 45 0.32 6.30 -2.60
C GLY A 45 -1.11 5.91 -2.22
N ASP A 46 -1.74 6.67 -1.34
CA ASP A 46 -3.07 6.50 -0.75
C ASP A 46 -4.12 7.38 -1.45
N VAL A 47 -3.73 8.58 -1.87
CA VAL A 47 -4.56 9.53 -2.61
C VAL A 47 -3.81 10.14 -3.80
N GLY A 48 -4.42 10.09 -4.99
CA GLY A 48 -3.93 10.78 -6.19
C GLY A 48 -3.97 12.30 -6.04
N ALA A 49 -3.42 12.99 -7.05
CA ALA A 49 -3.65 14.42 -7.21
C ALA A 49 -5.17 14.64 -7.22
N GLU A 50 -5.69 15.46 -6.31
CA GLU A 50 -7.13 15.75 -6.14
C GLU A 50 -7.94 14.77 -5.25
N GLY A 51 -7.28 13.90 -4.48
CA GLY A 51 -7.97 13.09 -3.45
C GLY A 51 -8.64 11.83 -3.98
N GLU A 52 -8.40 11.48 -5.24
CA GLU A 52 -8.87 10.24 -5.84
C GLU A 52 -8.16 9.02 -5.21
N PRO A 53 -8.83 7.87 -5.05
CA PRO A 53 -8.20 6.67 -4.50
C PRO A 53 -7.02 6.23 -5.38
N ALA A 54 -5.94 5.74 -4.77
CA ALA A 54 -4.80 5.19 -5.50
C ALA A 54 -4.66 3.68 -5.28
N CYS A 55 -4.11 2.97 -6.27
CA CYS A 55 -3.99 1.50 -6.21
C CYS A 55 -2.71 1.01 -5.50
N ARG A 56 -1.83 1.92 -5.05
CA ARG A 56 -0.59 1.60 -4.29
C ARG A 56 0.40 0.70 -5.04
N ARG A 57 0.34 0.74 -6.37
CA ARG A 57 1.24 -0.02 -7.27
C ARG A 57 2.20 0.92 -7.98
N TYR A 58 3.27 0.34 -8.51
CA TYR A 58 4.32 1.06 -9.24
C TYR A 58 4.28 0.69 -10.72
N PHE A 59 4.23 1.68 -11.59
CA PHE A 59 4.09 1.47 -13.03
C PHE A 59 5.12 2.27 -13.81
N CYS A 60 5.69 1.68 -14.86
CA CYS A 60 6.52 2.41 -15.80
C CYS A 60 5.71 3.51 -16.51
N GLU A 61 6.39 4.44 -17.16
CA GLU A 61 5.79 5.58 -17.87
C GLU A 61 4.64 5.21 -18.84
N HIS A 62 4.67 3.99 -19.40
CA HIS A 62 3.66 3.48 -20.32
C HIS A 62 2.36 3.06 -19.60
N HIS A 63 2.45 2.55 -18.38
CA HIS A 63 1.32 2.04 -17.59
C HIS A 63 0.94 2.95 -16.41
N HIS A 64 1.67 4.05 -16.20
CA HIS A 64 1.48 4.97 -15.07
C HIS A 64 0.16 5.74 -15.11
N ARG A 65 -0.39 5.97 -16.31
CA ARG A 65 -1.71 6.58 -16.46
C ARG A 65 -2.81 5.67 -15.90
N ARG A 66 -3.79 6.28 -15.24
CA ARG A 66 -4.88 5.57 -14.55
C ARG A 66 -5.75 4.72 -15.48
N ASP A 67 -5.88 5.09 -16.74
CA ASP A 67 -6.65 4.38 -17.76
C ASP A 67 -5.88 3.20 -18.39
N HIS A 68 -4.60 3.03 -18.06
CA HIS A 68 -3.75 1.95 -18.57
C HIS A 68 -3.53 0.82 -17.56
N HIS A 69 -4.08 0.92 -16.36
CA HIS A 69 -4.11 -0.14 -15.36
C HIS A 69 -5.46 -0.16 -14.65
N ASP A 70 -5.71 -1.19 -13.87
CA ASP A 70 -6.94 -1.31 -13.08
C ASP A 70 -6.87 -0.38 -11.85
N CYS A 71 -6.94 0.93 -12.12
CA CYS A 71 -6.91 1.96 -11.11
C CYS A 71 -8.31 2.17 -10.55
N PRO A 72 -8.51 2.09 -9.22
CA PRO A 72 -9.83 2.29 -8.65
C PRO A 72 -10.33 3.69 -8.94
N THR A 73 -11.61 3.79 -9.29
CA THR A 73 -12.27 5.07 -9.59
C THR A 73 -12.85 5.69 -8.31
N ALA A 74 -13.16 7.00 -8.35
CA ALA A 74 -13.94 7.63 -7.29
C ALA A 74 -15.27 6.88 -7.08
N GLY A 75 -15.62 6.58 -5.83
CA GLY A 75 -16.77 5.76 -5.45
C GLY A 75 -16.52 4.25 -5.39
N GLU A 76 -15.39 3.74 -5.89
CA GLU A 76 -15.08 2.31 -5.83
C GLU A 76 -14.51 1.90 -4.47
N ARG A 77 -14.93 0.72 -3.97
CA ARG A 77 -14.45 0.17 -2.69
C ARG A 77 -13.14 -0.58 -2.90
N VAL A 78 -12.04 0.06 -2.51
CA VAL A 78 -10.72 -0.59 -2.49
C VAL A 78 -10.52 -1.25 -1.13
N SER A 79 -10.56 -2.58 -1.10
CA SER A 79 -10.32 -3.32 0.14
C SER A 79 -8.85 -3.23 0.56
N TYR A 80 -8.59 -3.07 1.85
CA TYR A 80 -7.25 -3.10 2.43
C TYR A 80 -7.21 -4.00 3.67
N SER A 81 -6.02 -4.49 3.96
CA SER A 81 -5.70 -5.10 5.24
C SER A 81 -4.39 -4.53 5.76
N LYS A 82 -4.35 -4.08 7.02
CA LYS A 82 -3.14 -3.59 7.67
C LYS A 82 -2.94 -4.32 8.99
N THR A 83 -1.72 -4.81 9.19
CA THR A 83 -1.28 -5.33 10.48
C THR A 83 -0.75 -4.18 11.31
N ILE A 84 -1.20 -4.06 12.56
CA ILE A 84 -0.72 -3.07 13.53
C ILE A 84 -0.29 -3.77 14.82
N GLU A 85 0.72 -3.22 15.47
CA GLU A 85 1.11 -3.62 16.81
C GLU A 85 0.35 -2.78 17.83
N THR A 86 -0.15 -3.43 18.88
CA THR A 86 -0.90 -2.80 19.96
C THR A 86 -0.38 -3.31 21.31
N GLU A 87 -0.74 -2.64 22.41
CA GLU A 87 -0.43 -3.12 23.76
C GLU A 87 -0.99 -4.52 24.04
N ALA A 88 -2.04 -4.94 23.31
CA ALA A 88 -2.69 -6.24 23.44
C ALA A 88 -2.15 -7.31 22.45
N GLY A 89 -1.08 -7.00 21.70
CA GLY A 89 -0.52 -7.88 20.67
C GLY A 89 -0.77 -7.38 19.25
N THR A 90 -0.69 -8.27 18.27
CA THR A 90 -0.84 -7.92 16.85
C THR A 90 -2.31 -7.88 16.46
N ALA A 91 -2.77 -6.82 15.80
CA ALA A 91 -4.11 -6.74 15.24
C ALA A 91 -4.07 -6.60 13.70
N ILE A 92 -5.00 -7.27 13.03
CA ILE A 92 -5.22 -7.13 11.58
C ILE A 92 -6.50 -6.32 11.39
N LEU A 93 -6.35 -5.12 10.83
CA LEU A 93 -7.44 -4.26 10.41
C LEU A 93 -7.80 -4.62 8.97
N LYS A 94 -9.04 -5.02 8.70
CA LYS A 94 -9.58 -5.14 7.35
C LYS A 94 -10.63 -4.07 7.13
N GLY A 95 -10.58 -3.42 5.97
CA GLY A 95 -11.52 -2.37 5.63
C GLY A 95 -11.46 -2.01 4.16
N TYR A 96 -12.04 -0.86 3.81
CA TYR A 96 -11.98 -0.33 2.46
C TYR A 96 -11.87 1.19 2.45
N VAL A 97 -11.29 1.74 1.40
CA VAL A 97 -11.37 3.17 1.09
C VAL A 97 -12.44 3.37 0.03
N GLN A 98 -13.32 4.34 0.25
CA GLN A 98 -14.30 4.80 -0.72
C GLN A 98 -14.48 6.31 -0.53
N ASP A 99 -14.42 7.08 -1.62
CA ASP A 99 -14.61 8.55 -1.59
C ASP A 99 -13.70 9.26 -0.58
N GLY A 100 -12.42 8.86 -0.53
CA GLY A 100 -11.43 9.39 0.42
C GLY A 100 -11.67 9.00 1.88
N THR A 101 -12.71 8.21 2.17
CA THR A 101 -13.07 7.77 3.53
C THR A 101 -12.61 6.34 3.76
N PHE A 102 -11.78 6.17 4.79
CA PHE A 102 -11.33 4.86 5.26
C PHE A 102 -12.34 4.26 6.24
N THR A 103 -12.89 3.09 5.90
CA THR A 103 -13.86 2.38 6.73
C THR A 103 -13.27 1.04 7.18
N VAL A 104 -13.14 0.83 8.49
CA VAL A 104 -12.77 -0.47 9.07
C VAL A 104 -14.02 -1.33 9.20
N VAL A 105 -14.00 -2.54 8.62
CA VAL A 105 -15.15 -3.48 8.71
C VAL A 105 -14.88 -4.64 9.64
N HIS A 106 -13.61 -4.95 9.91
CA HIS A 106 -13.25 -6.07 10.77
C HIS A 106 -11.90 -5.82 11.44
N ILE A 107 -11.82 -6.17 12.72
CA ILE A 107 -10.60 -6.14 13.53
C ILE A 107 -10.46 -7.52 14.14
N SER A 108 -9.34 -8.19 13.88
CA SER A 108 -8.98 -9.45 14.54
C SER A 108 -7.67 -9.28 15.30
N THR A 109 -7.65 -9.63 16.58
CA THR A 109 -6.42 -9.73 17.37
C THR A 109 -5.82 -11.13 17.21
N VAL A 110 -4.53 -11.19 16.93
CA VAL A 110 -3.73 -12.41 17.00
C VAL A 110 -3.02 -12.35 18.35
N GLY A 111 -3.60 -13.03 19.34
CA GLY A 111 -3.05 -13.07 20.69
C GLY A 111 -1.73 -13.85 20.70
N VAL A 112 -0.71 -13.28 21.35
CA VAL A 112 0.38 -14.07 21.93
C VAL A 112 -0.25 -14.99 22.97
N GLU A 113 0.04 -16.28 22.84
CA GLU A 113 -0.39 -17.31 23.77
C GLU A 113 0.10 -16.90 25.16
N ASN A 114 -0.82 -16.72 26.12
CA ASN A 114 -0.42 -16.43 27.49
C ASN A 114 0.31 -17.67 28.02
N GLU A 115 1.62 -17.59 28.20
CA GLU A 115 2.33 -18.53 29.08
C GLU A 115 1.75 -18.34 30.48
N GLU A 116 0.96 -19.33 30.94
CA GLU A 116 0.50 -19.39 32.32
C GLU A 116 1.74 -19.38 33.24
N PRO A 117 1.83 -18.49 34.25
CA PRO A 117 2.93 -18.56 35.19
C PRO A 117 2.78 -19.87 35.99
N ASP A 118 3.78 -20.76 35.85
CA ASP A 118 3.89 -21.98 36.65
C ASP A 118 3.72 -21.65 38.15
N ALA A 119 2.85 -22.45 38.78
CA ALA A 119 2.33 -22.32 40.14
C ALA A 119 3.38 -22.41 41.26
#